data_AF-A0A1W9M4U3-F1
#
_entry.id   AF-A0A1W9M4U3-F1
#
_cell.length_a   1.000
_cell.length_b   1.000
_cell.length_c   1.000
_cell.angle_alpha   90.00
_cell.angle_beta   90.00
_cell.angle_gamma   90.00
#
_symmetry.space_group_name_H-M   'P 1'
#
loop_
_entity.id
_entity.type
_entity.pdbx_description
1 polymer ?
#
loop_
_entity_poly.entity_id
_entity_poly.type
_entity_poly.pdbx_seq_one_letter_code
_entity_poly.pdbx_strand_id
1 'polypeptide(L)'
;MLQPFAFLCCSCLAGCLARPSSAPLPRQGDYDAARAQLASFVQLQMRQHGVVGLSLAVLDDRHVSYAAGFGFADKEAGIPATAHTQYRAGSTFVTTGGTA
;
A
#
# COMPACT_ATOMS: atom_id res chain seq x y z
N MET A 1 -4.13 -7.12 -63.19
CA MET A 1 -3.60 -5.82 -63.64
C MET A 1 -4.51 -4.77 -63.03
N LEU A 2 -4.15 -3.90 -62.10
CA LEU A 2 -2.87 -3.31 -61.72
C LEU A 2 -2.99 -2.84 -60.25
N GLN A 3 -1.85 -2.72 -59.60
CA GLN A 3 -1.60 -2.81 -58.17
C GLN A 3 -1.61 -1.39 -57.50
N PRO A 4 -1.13 -1.19 -56.26
CA PRO A 4 -1.79 -0.44 -55.20
C PRO A 4 -1.01 0.82 -54.75
N PHE A 5 -1.67 1.96 -54.63
CA PHE A 5 -1.14 3.21 -54.04
C PHE A 5 -2.38 3.90 -53.47
N ALA A 6 -2.54 4.27 -52.21
CA ALA A 6 -1.62 4.68 -51.16
C ALA A 6 -2.32 4.34 -49.82
N PHE A 7 -1.69 3.74 -48.81
CA PHE A 7 -0.42 4.14 -48.19
C PHE A 7 -0.41 5.61 -47.75
N LEU A 8 -1.41 6.10 -47.00
CA LEU A 8 -1.20 7.26 -46.12
C LEU A 8 -2.33 7.51 -45.11
N CYS A 9 -2.33 6.80 -43.98
CA CYS A 9 -2.75 7.29 -42.65
C CYS A 9 -2.54 6.14 -41.65
N CYS A 10 -1.30 5.77 -41.33
CA CYS A 10 -0.51 6.45 -40.30
C CYS A 10 -1.40 7.08 -39.22
N SER A 11 -1.85 6.31 -38.24
CA SER A 11 -1.14 6.34 -36.95
C SER A 11 -1.72 5.30 -36.00
N CYS A 12 -0.80 4.50 -35.46
CA CYS A 12 -1.00 3.40 -34.56
C CYS A 12 -1.70 3.84 -33.26
N LEU A 13 -2.96 3.47 -33.05
CA LEU A 13 -3.50 3.27 -31.69
C LEU A 13 -2.96 1.95 -31.09
N ALA A 14 -1.66 1.73 -31.17
CA ALA A 14 -0.98 0.75 -30.33
C ALA A 14 -0.81 1.41 -28.95
N GLY A 15 -1.94 1.54 -28.23
CA GLY A 15 -1.94 1.85 -26.82
C GLY A 15 -1.24 0.71 -26.10
N CYS A 16 0.08 0.82 -25.94
CA CYS A 16 0.77 0.13 -24.86
C CYS A 16 0.19 0.72 -23.57
N LEU A 17 -0.88 0.10 -23.09
CA LEU A 17 -1.20 0.10 -21.67
C LEU A 17 0.06 -0.42 -20.99
N ALA A 18 0.97 0.49 -20.65
CA ALA A 18 2.13 0.22 -19.83
C ALA A 18 1.55 -0.23 -18.49
N ARG A 19 1.32 -1.54 -18.40
CA ARG A 19 0.83 -2.22 -17.22
C ARG A 19 1.77 -1.77 -16.10
N PRO A 20 1.28 -1.09 -15.05
CA PRO A 20 2.15 -0.61 -14.00
C PRO A 20 2.93 -1.83 -13.50
N SER A 21 4.24 -1.82 -13.76
CA SER A 21 5.11 -2.91 -13.37
C SER A 21 4.97 -3.01 -11.86
N SER A 22 4.40 -4.11 -11.39
CA SER A 22 4.28 -4.36 -9.97
C SER A 22 5.72 -4.36 -9.43
N ALA A 23 5.97 -3.53 -8.41
CA ALA A 23 7.30 -3.47 -7.80
C ALA A 23 7.74 -4.90 -7.46
N PRO A 24 8.97 -5.31 -7.83
CA PRO A 24 9.50 -6.62 -7.48
C PRO A 24 9.38 -6.85 -5.97
N LEU A 25 8.96 -8.05 -5.57
CA LEU A 25 8.86 -8.37 -4.16
C LEU A 25 10.23 -8.20 -3.48
N PRO A 26 10.28 -7.67 -2.25
CA PRO A 26 11.51 -7.57 -1.49
C PRO A 26 12.14 -8.96 -1.36
N ARG A 27 13.48 -9.03 -1.43
CA ARG A 27 14.18 -10.28 -1.11
C ARG A 27 14.01 -10.57 0.37
N GLN A 28 14.01 -11.85 0.73
CA GLN A 28 13.92 -12.28 2.12
C GLN A 28 15.08 -11.67 2.93
N GLY A 29 14.75 -11.00 4.02
CA GLY A 29 15.72 -10.26 4.87
C GLY A 29 15.91 -8.77 4.50
N ASP A 30 15.38 -8.30 3.37
CA ASP A 30 15.42 -6.88 2.99
C ASP A 30 14.19 -6.13 3.57
N TYR A 31 14.28 -5.83 4.88
CA TYR A 31 13.19 -5.16 5.59
C TYR A 31 12.99 -3.72 5.14
N ASP A 32 14.02 -3.03 4.64
CA ASP A 32 13.89 -1.63 4.24
C ASP A 32 13.13 -1.49 2.92
N ALA A 33 13.41 -2.34 1.92
CA ALA A 33 12.60 -2.40 0.71
C ALA A 33 11.15 -2.80 1.03
N ALA A 34 10.95 -3.77 1.93
CA ALA A 34 9.62 -4.19 2.37
C ALA A 34 8.85 -3.07 3.06
N ARG A 35 9.49 -2.31 3.96
CA ARG A 35 8.90 -1.15 4.64
C ARG A 35 8.46 -0.07 3.66
N ALA A 36 9.30 0.27 2.68
CA ALA A 36 8.98 1.28 1.67
C ALA A 36 7.78 0.88 0.80
N GLN A 37 7.75 -0.38 0.36
CA GLN A 37 6.63 -0.92 -0.40
C GLN A 37 5.34 -0.97 0.44
N LEU A 38 5.44 -1.39 1.70
CA LEU A 38 4.31 -1.42 2.63
C LEU A 38 3.75 -0.02 2.91
N ALA A 39 4.62 0.96 3.16
CA ALA A 39 4.20 2.35 3.36
C ALA A 39 3.44 2.89 2.14
N SER A 40 3.94 2.62 0.93
CA SER A 40 3.30 3.04 -0.32
C SER A 40 1.93 2.38 -0.50
N PHE A 41 1.84 1.08 -0.20
CA PHE A 41 0.60 0.31 -0.25
C PHE A 41 -0.44 0.84 0.75
N VAL A 42 -0.03 1.06 2.01
CA VAL A 42 -0.90 1.60 3.06
C VAL A 42 -1.45 2.96 2.66
N GLN A 43 -0.61 3.87 2.18
CA GLN A 43 -1.06 5.18 1.73
C GLN A 43 -2.07 5.09 0.57
N LEU A 44 -1.88 4.15 -0.35
CA LEU A 44 -2.85 3.91 -1.43
C LEU A 44 -4.19 3.44 -0.87
N GLN A 45 -4.19 2.46 0.03
CA GLN A 45 -5.40 1.94 0.66
C GLN A 45 -6.11 3.00 1.49
N MET A 46 -5.38 3.82 2.23
CA MET A 46 -5.95 4.94 2.98
C MET A 46 -6.71 5.91 2.07
N ARG A 47 -6.15 6.24 0.91
CA ARG A 47 -6.83 7.09 -0.08
C ARG A 47 -8.06 6.42 -0.67
N GLN A 48 -7.97 5.13 -1.02
CA GLN A 48 -9.07 4.38 -1.62
C GLN A 48 -10.27 4.22 -0.68
N HIS A 49 -10.01 4.05 0.61
CA HIS A 49 -11.03 3.81 1.63
C HIS A 49 -11.36 5.03 2.49
N GLY A 50 -10.74 6.18 2.23
CA GLY A 50 -10.95 7.40 3.02
C GLY A 50 -10.51 7.28 4.48
N VAL A 51 -9.51 6.45 4.78
CA VAL A 51 -8.99 6.26 6.14
C VAL A 51 -8.14 7.47 6.53
N VAL A 52 -8.51 8.14 7.63
CA VAL A 52 -7.84 9.36 8.11
C VAL A 52 -6.46 9.07 8.72
N GLY A 53 -6.36 7.98 9.49
CA GLY A 53 -5.11 7.53 10.05
C GLY A 53 -5.20 6.13 10.62
N LEU A 54 -4.07 5.45 10.70
CA LEU A 54 -3.94 4.10 11.24
C LEU A 54 -2.53 3.88 11.79
N SER A 55 -2.40 2.88 12.66
CA SER A 55 -1.11 2.40 13.15
C SER A 55 -0.92 0.94 12.77
N LEU A 56 0.29 0.59 12.37
CA LEU A 56 0.64 -0.74 11.91
C LEU A 56 1.94 -1.19 12.57
N ALA A 57 1.95 -2.44 13.04
CA ALA A 57 3.14 -3.12 13.54
C ALA A 57 3.33 -4.44 12.80
N VAL A 58 4.55 -4.69 12.35
CA VAL A 58 4.99 -5.97 11.77
C VAL A 58 5.83 -6.68 12.80
N LEU A 59 5.46 -7.92 13.08
CA LEU A 59 6.21 -8.81 13.95
C LEU A 59 6.94 -9.83 13.09
N ASP A 60 8.17 -10.14 13.48
CA ASP A 60 8.96 -11.21 12.90
C ASP A 60 9.53 -12.07 14.03
N ASP A 61 9.30 -13.39 13.93
CA ASP A 61 9.43 -14.35 15.03
C ASP A 61 8.74 -13.87 16.33
N ARG A 62 9.53 -13.32 17.27
CA ARG A 62 9.08 -12.87 18.59
C ARG A 62 9.37 -11.38 18.85
N HIS A 63 9.71 -10.63 17.83
CA HIS A 63 10.09 -9.22 17.94
C HIS A 63 9.29 -8.34 16.96
N VAL A 64 9.00 -7.11 17.39
CA VAL A 64 8.41 -6.09 16.51
C VAL A 64 9.50 -5.58 15.56
N SER A 65 9.52 -6.10 14.33
CA SER A 65 10.50 -5.73 13.32
C SER A 65 10.25 -4.33 12.73
N TYR A 66 9.02 -3.82 12.81
CA TYR A 66 8.65 -2.49 12.36
C TYR A 66 7.35 -2.03 13.00
N ALA A 67 7.24 -0.74 13.35
CA ALA A 67 5.98 -0.13 13.73
C ALA A 67 5.93 1.33 13.27
N ALA A 68 4.78 1.76 12.76
CA ALA A 68 4.59 3.12 12.28
C ALA A 68 3.12 3.56 12.37
N GLY A 69 2.93 4.87 12.44
CA GLY A 69 1.65 5.52 12.24
C GLY A 69 1.59 6.17 10.87
N PHE A 70 0.40 6.18 10.27
CA PHE A 70 0.13 6.82 8.98
C PHE A 70 -1.06 7.75 9.12
N GLY A 71 -0.96 8.94 8.52
CA GLY A 71 -2.02 9.95 8.58
C GLY A 71 -2.13 10.63 9.94
N PHE A 72 -3.35 10.87 10.40
CA PHE A 72 -3.64 11.64 11.60
C PHE A 72 -4.39 10.83 12.65
N ALA A 73 -4.01 10.99 13.91
CA ALA A 73 -4.78 10.52 15.06
C ALA A 73 -5.99 11.44 15.30
N ASP A 74 -5.79 12.73 15.09
CA ASP A 74 -6.82 13.77 15.14
C ASP A 74 -6.55 14.73 13.98
N LYS A 75 -7.45 14.76 12.99
CA LYS A 75 -7.25 15.54 11.77
C LYS A 75 -7.54 17.02 12.02
N GLU A 76 -8.53 17.30 12.85
CA GLU A 76 -8.97 18.64 13.22
C GLU A 76 -7.91 19.36 14.06
N ALA A 77 -7.28 18.65 14.99
CA ALA A 77 -6.17 19.16 15.80
C ALA A 77 -4.79 19.01 15.10
N GLY A 78 -4.74 18.37 13.93
CA GLY A 78 -3.49 18.14 13.17
C GLY A 78 -2.51 17.20 13.86
N ILE A 79 -2.97 16.32 14.76
CA ILE A 79 -2.13 15.41 15.51
C ILE A 79 -1.80 14.19 14.64
N PRO A 80 -0.52 13.94 14.32
CA PRO A 80 -0.13 12.82 13.48
C PRO A 80 -0.40 11.48 14.20
N ALA A 81 -0.78 10.47 13.42
CA ALA A 81 -0.84 9.10 13.93
C ALA A 81 0.57 8.57 14.16
N THR A 82 0.75 7.85 15.27
CA THR A 82 2.00 7.20 15.69
C THR A 82 1.76 5.71 15.89
N ALA A 83 2.82 4.90 15.98
CA ALA A 83 2.70 3.47 16.27
C ALA A 83 1.89 3.15 17.55
N HIS A 84 1.80 4.11 18.48
CA HIS A 84 1.14 3.96 19.79
C HIS A 84 -0.19 4.73 19.88
N THR A 85 -0.72 5.22 18.77
CA THR A 85 -2.03 5.90 18.77
C THR A 85 -3.10 4.91 19.20
N GLN A 86 -3.86 5.28 20.23
CA GLN A 86 -4.94 4.46 20.74
C GLN A 86 -6.19 4.70 19.89
N TYR A 87 -6.70 3.64 19.28
CA TYR A 87 -7.96 3.67 18.53
C TYR A 87 -9.07 3.06 19.39
N ARG A 88 -10.29 3.58 19.24
CA ARG A 88 -11.46 2.90 19.81
C ARG A 88 -11.67 1.60 19.04
N ALA A 89 -11.60 0.47 19.74
CA ALA A 89 -11.91 -0.82 19.16
C ALA A 89 -13.40 -0.88 18.78
N GLY A 90 -13.71 -1.14 17.50
CA GLY A 90 -15.02 -1.60 17.07
C GLY A 90 -15.18 -3.09 17.32
N SER A 91 -16.22 -3.73 16.76
CA SER A 91 -16.51 -5.17 16.91
C SER A 91 -15.50 -6.11 16.22
N THR A 92 -14.25 -5.69 16.02
CA THR A 92 -13.20 -6.37 15.24
C THR A 92 -12.25 -7.21 16.09
N PHE A 93 -12.52 -7.40 17.38
CA PHE A 93 -11.66 -8.19 18.25
C PHE A 93 -12.09 -9.67 18.22
N VAL A 94 -11.31 -10.50 17.53
CA VAL A 94 -11.34 -11.95 17.72
C VAL A 94 -10.07 -12.36 18.46
N THR A 95 -10.21 -12.81 19.71
CA THR A 95 -9.12 -13.43 20.47
C THR A 95 -9.21 -14.93 20.30
N THR A 96 -8.41 -15.49 19.40
CA THR A 96 -8.06 -16.91 19.47
C THR A 96 -6.69 -16.99 20.10
N GLY A 97 -6.65 -17.13 21.43
CA GLY A 97 -5.41 -17.16 22.20
C GLY A 97 -5.67 -17.67 23.60
N GLY A 98 -6.07 -18.94 23.71
CA GLY A 98 -6.16 -19.65 24.98
C GLY A 98 -4.84 -20.36 25.27
N THR A 99 -4.13 -19.91 26.30
CA THR A 99 -3.40 -20.75 27.26
C THR A 99 -3.16 -19.91 28.50
N ALA A 100 -3.65 -20.43 29.63
CA ALA A 100 -3.46 -19.89 30.98
C ALA A 100 -2.03 -20.09 31.48
#